data_AF-A0A221UZK8-F1
#
_entry.id   AF-A0A221UZK8-F1
#
_cell.length_a   1.000
_cell.length_b   1.000
_cell.length_c   1.000
_cell.angle_alpha   90.00
_cell.angle_beta   90.00
_cell.angle_gamma   90.00
#
_symmetry.space_group_name_H-M   'P 1'
#
loop_
_entity.id
_entity.type
_entity.pdbx_description
1 polymer ?
#
loop_
_entity_poly.entity_id
_entity_poly.type
_entity_poly.pdbx_seq_one_letter_code
_entity_poly.pdbx_strand_id
1 'polypeptide(L)'
;MDTHNISAFFTRPNKSILGVCSTLSEKWSISPFALRIALIILTLIIIPLGIITYIIIYLLIYPTKNKTFTFAITGMVLGIPLSYFFQSNMVKKYGGDSGIINYLRNFTSIVDEYDAYIGSGWDIIYNVLLSIIVFTLIGGTLGYLSIRGKQNKE
;
A
#
# COMPACT_ATOMS: atom_id res chain seq x y z
N MET A 1 -23.79 30.91 0.31
CA MET A 1 -22.80 29.84 0.07
C MET A 1 -23.25 28.69 0.94
N ASP A 2 -24.09 27.84 0.35
CA ASP A 2 -25.06 27.03 1.09
C ASP A 2 -24.41 25.73 1.54
N THR A 3 -24.24 25.61 2.85
CA THR A 3 -23.63 24.49 3.57
C THR A 3 -24.29 23.13 3.28
N HIS A 4 -25.51 23.11 2.72
CA HIS A 4 -26.22 21.91 2.31
C HIS A 4 -25.65 21.22 1.06
N ASN A 5 -24.90 21.92 0.20
CA ASN A 5 -24.42 21.34 -1.06
C ASN A 5 -23.12 20.52 -0.91
N ILE A 6 -22.38 20.72 0.17
CA ILE A 6 -21.07 20.10 0.37
C ILE A 6 -21.23 18.62 0.76
N SER A 7 -22.21 18.31 1.62
CA SER A 7 -22.50 16.94 2.05
C SER A 7 -22.99 16.05 0.90
N ALA A 8 -23.77 16.62 -0.04
CA ALA A 8 -24.28 15.93 -1.22
C ALA A 8 -23.17 15.53 -2.22
N PHE A 9 -22.09 16.31 -2.30
CA PHE A 9 -20.95 15.99 -3.16
C PHE A 9 -20.11 14.83 -2.60
N PHE A 10 -19.93 14.78 -1.27
CA PHE A 10 -19.20 13.70 -0.60
C PHE A 10 -19.99 12.38 -0.51
N THR A 11 -21.32 12.43 -0.52
CA THR A 11 -22.20 11.26 -0.48
C THR A 11 -22.47 10.63 -1.84
N ARG A 12 -22.04 11.23 -2.96
CA ARG A 12 -22.18 10.60 -4.28
C ARG A 12 -21.33 9.32 -4.35
N PRO A 13 -21.95 8.12 -4.45
CA PRO A 13 -21.25 6.84 -4.41
C PRO A 13 -20.36 6.60 -5.63
N ASN A 14 -20.52 7.37 -6.70
CA ASN A 14 -20.07 6.95 -8.03
C ASN A 14 -18.87 7.70 -8.64
N LYS A 15 -18.26 8.68 -7.94
CA LYS A 15 -17.13 9.45 -8.54
C LYS A 15 -16.00 9.90 -7.59
N SER A 16 -16.04 9.59 -6.30
CA SER A 16 -15.00 10.07 -5.38
C SER A 16 -14.14 8.92 -4.85
N ILE A 17 -12.93 8.85 -5.41
CA ILE A 17 -11.83 7.90 -5.15
C ILE A 17 -12.25 6.43 -5.37
N LEU A 18 -12.18 5.98 -6.63
CA LEU A 18 -12.25 4.59 -7.11
C LEU A 18 -13.35 3.66 -6.53
N GLY A 19 -14.39 4.17 -5.87
CA GLY A 19 -15.52 3.40 -5.34
C GLY A 19 -15.23 2.53 -4.10
N VAL A 20 -13.97 2.40 -3.69
CA VAL A 20 -13.48 1.47 -2.64
C VAL A 20 -14.23 1.63 -1.31
N CYS A 21 -14.34 2.87 -0.83
CA CYS A 21 -15.00 3.16 0.44
C CYS A 21 -16.52 2.96 0.37
N SER A 22 -17.12 3.08 -0.82
CA SER A 22 -18.56 2.89 -1.03
C SER A 22 -18.91 1.40 -0.96
N THR A 23 -18.14 0.54 -1.61
CA THR A 23 -18.39 -0.90 -1.61
C THR A 23 -18.04 -1.57 -0.28
N LEU A 24 -17.04 -1.06 0.43
CA LEU A 24 -16.73 -1.56 1.78
C LEU A 24 -17.78 -1.12 2.81
N SER A 25 -18.36 0.07 2.62
CA SER A 25 -19.48 0.60 3.41
C SER A 25 -20.74 -0.27 3.29
N GLU A 26 -21.15 -0.66 2.07
CA GLU A 26 -22.30 -1.54 1.86
C GLU A 26 -22.12 -2.93 2.49
N LYS A 27 -20.89 -3.45 2.48
CA LYS A 27 -20.60 -4.79 3.00
C LYS A 27 -20.57 -4.86 4.54
N TRP A 28 -20.31 -3.74 5.21
CA TRP A 28 -20.18 -3.65 6.67
C TRP A 28 -21.25 -2.77 7.33
N SER A 29 -22.20 -2.21 6.58
CA SER A 29 -23.24 -1.28 7.05
C SER A 29 -22.70 -0.05 7.81
N ILE A 30 -21.47 0.37 7.53
CA ILE A 30 -20.82 1.56 8.13
C ILE A 30 -20.87 2.71 7.12
N SER A 31 -21.04 3.95 7.56
CA SER A 31 -21.11 5.10 6.64
C SER A 31 -19.79 5.30 5.84
N PRO A 32 -19.84 5.56 4.52
CA PRO A 32 -18.64 5.71 3.68
C PRO A 32 -17.72 6.84 4.13
N PHE A 33 -18.31 7.83 4.81
CA PHE A 33 -17.62 9.02 5.33
C PHE A 33 -16.73 8.68 6.52
N ALA A 34 -17.21 7.87 7.46
CA ALA A 34 -16.41 7.39 8.59
C ALA A 34 -15.21 6.56 8.11
N LEU A 35 -15.41 5.76 7.07
CA LEU A 35 -14.38 4.91 6.50
C LEU A 35 -13.28 5.73 5.78
N ARG A 36 -13.66 6.80 5.08
CA ARG A 36 -12.71 7.77 4.50
C ARG A 36 -11.91 8.49 5.59
N ILE A 37 -12.58 8.95 6.65
CA ILE A 37 -11.90 9.63 7.77
C ILE A 37 -10.94 8.68 8.49
N ALA A 38 -11.36 7.45 8.78
CA ALA A 38 -10.50 6.44 9.39
C ALA A 38 -9.27 6.15 8.52
N LEU A 39 -9.45 6.05 7.20
CA LEU A 39 -8.35 5.82 6.27
C LEU A 39 -7.42 7.02 6.17
N ILE A 40 -7.96 8.25 6.16
CA ILE A 40 -7.18 9.50 6.18
C ILE A 40 -6.36 9.58 7.47
N ILE A 41 -6.97 9.31 8.63
CA ILE A 41 -6.30 9.27 9.93
C ILE A 41 -5.21 8.19 9.94
N LEU A 42 -5.48 7.01 9.38
CA LEU A 42 -4.49 5.93 9.27
C LEU A 42 -3.32 6.33 8.36
N THR A 43 -3.55 7.00 7.22
CA THR A 43 -2.47 7.62 6.44
C THR A 43 -1.76 8.73 7.22
N LEU A 44 -2.43 9.49 8.07
CA LEU A 44 -1.76 10.56 8.81
C LEU A 44 -0.79 10.00 9.85
N ILE A 45 -1.15 8.89 10.50
CA ILE A 45 -0.33 8.21 11.51
C ILE A 45 0.78 7.39 10.86
N ILE A 46 0.48 6.70 9.75
CA ILE A 46 1.44 5.88 9.01
C ILE A 46 1.24 6.16 7.51
N ILE A 47 1.91 7.21 7.01
CA ILE A 47 1.80 7.74 5.63
C ILE A 47 1.74 6.66 4.54
N PRO A 48 2.63 5.66 4.50
CA PRO A 48 2.56 4.63 3.45
C PRO A 48 1.48 3.58 3.71
N LEU A 49 1.13 3.30 4.96
CA LEU A 49 0.28 2.16 5.31
C LEU A 49 -1.18 2.39 4.92
N GLY A 50 -1.67 3.63 5.01
CA GLY A 50 -3.03 3.96 4.56
C GLY A 50 -3.21 3.85 3.04
N ILE A 51 -2.18 4.22 2.26
CA ILE A 51 -2.19 4.08 0.79
C ILE A 51 -2.16 2.60 0.40
N ILE A 52 -1.30 1.80 1.05
CA ILE A 52 -1.21 0.35 0.82
C ILE A 52 -2.53 -0.32 1.17
N THR A 53 -3.11 0.01 2.31
CA THR A 53 -4.41 -0.51 2.75
C THR A 53 -5.50 -0.19 1.74
N TYR A 54 -5.53 1.05 1.22
CA TYR A 54 -6.49 1.46 0.20
C TYR A 54 -6.35 0.67 -1.10
N ILE A 55 -5.12 0.48 -1.60
CA ILE A 55 -4.83 -0.29 -2.81
C ILE A 55 -5.24 -1.76 -2.63
N ILE A 56 -4.94 -2.37 -1.47
CA ILE A 56 -5.33 -3.75 -1.16
C ILE A 56 -6.86 -3.90 -1.17
N ILE A 57 -7.58 -2.97 -0.55
CA ILE A 57 -9.05 -2.99 -0.50
C ILE A 57 -9.63 -2.78 -1.91
N TYR A 58 -9.08 -1.87 -2.72
CA TYR A 58 -9.47 -1.69 -4.11
C TYR A 58 -9.35 -2.97 -4.93
N LEU A 59 -8.21 -3.65 -4.82
CA LEU A 59 -7.94 -4.89 -5.54
C LEU A 59 -8.84 -6.06 -5.09
N LEU A 60 -9.27 -6.07 -3.82
CA LEU A 60 -10.23 -7.05 -3.30
C LEU A 60 -11.64 -6.84 -3.86
N ILE A 61 -12.01 -5.58 -4.11
CA ILE A 61 -13.36 -5.19 -4.56
C ILE A 61 -13.51 -5.29 -6.08
N TYR A 62 -12.46 -4.98 -6.86
CA TYR A 62 -12.48 -5.03 -8.33
C TYR A 62 -11.63 -6.19 -8.87
N PRO A 63 -12.08 -7.45 -8.72
CA PRO A 63 -11.28 -8.60 -9.13
C PRO A 63 -11.25 -8.78 -10.64
N THR A 64 -10.05 -8.75 -11.22
CA THR A 64 -9.78 -9.29 -12.56
C THR A 64 -9.74 -10.82 -12.53
N LYS A 65 -9.96 -11.51 -13.67
CA LYS A 65 -10.01 -12.99 -13.77
C LYS A 65 -8.83 -13.72 -13.09
N ASN A 66 -7.63 -13.11 -13.05
CA ASN A 66 -6.45 -13.69 -12.44
C ASN A 66 -6.08 -13.03 -11.10
N LYS A 67 -6.98 -13.06 -10.11
CA LYS A 67 -6.79 -12.35 -8.82
C LYS A 67 -5.43 -12.65 -8.16
N THR A 68 -5.07 -13.92 -8.01
CA THR A 68 -3.78 -14.33 -7.40
C THR A 68 -2.59 -13.64 -8.04
N PHE A 69 -2.58 -13.54 -9.38
CA PHE A 69 -1.50 -12.88 -10.11
C PHE A 69 -1.51 -11.37 -9.89
N THR A 70 -2.67 -10.71 -9.98
CA THR A 70 -2.78 -9.25 -9.77
C THR A 70 -2.34 -8.86 -8.36
N PHE A 71 -2.72 -9.62 -7.34
CA PHE A 71 -2.28 -9.36 -5.98
C PHE A 71 -0.78 -9.64 -5.78
N ALA A 72 -0.23 -10.69 -6.40
CA ALA A 72 1.19 -10.98 -6.35
C ALA A 72 2.02 -9.83 -6.96
N ILE A 73 1.63 -9.35 -8.15
CA ILE A 73 2.28 -8.20 -8.81
C ILE A 73 2.12 -6.92 -7.99
N THR A 74 0.95 -6.70 -7.38
CA THR A 74 0.74 -5.55 -6.49
C THR A 74 1.67 -5.63 -5.28
N GLY A 75 1.78 -6.81 -4.66
CA GLY A 75 2.73 -7.06 -3.58
C GLY A 75 4.18 -6.82 -4.02
N MET A 76 4.57 -7.31 -5.19
CA MET A 76 5.90 -7.08 -5.77
C MET A 76 6.21 -5.58 -5.91
N VAL A 77 5.30 -4.83 -6.53
CA VAL A 77 5.47 -3.39 -6.77
C VAL A 77 5.52 -2.62 -5.45
N LEU A 78 4.70 -2.99 -4.48
CA LEU A 78 4.69 -2.37 -3.15
C LEU A 78 5.91 -2.77 -2.30
N GLY A 79 6.50 -3.93 -2.56
CA GLY A 79 7.70 -4.40 -1.86
C GLY A 79 8.91 -3.47 -2.06
N ILE A 80 9.00 -2.77 -3.19
CA ILE A 80 10.07 -1.80 -3.47
C ILE A 80 10.03 -0.61 -2.50
N PRO A 81 8.95 0.21 -2.41
CA PRO A 81 8.86 1.27 -1.41
C PRO A 81 8.85 0.75 0.03
N LEU A 82 8.25 -0.42 0.28
CA LEU A 82 8.19 -1.00 1.62
C LEU A 82 9.53 -1.55 2.11
N SER A 83 10.48 -1.80 1.21
CA SER A 83 11.83 -2.23 1.60
C SER A 83 12.50 -1.24 2.54
N TYR A 84 12.17 0.05 2.43
CA TYR A 84 12.56 1.10 3.37
C TYR A 84 12.34 0.68 4.83
N PHE A 85 11.26 -0.02 5.15
CA PHE A 85 10.98 -0.43 6.53
C PHE A 85 11.92 -1.53 7.03
N PHE A 86 12.34 -2.43 6.14
CA PHE A 86 13.31 -3.48 6.43
C PHE A 86 14.74 -2.97 6.48
N GLN A 87 15.02 -1.75 5.99
CA GLN A 87 16.34 -1.14 6.10
C GLN A 87 16.69 -0.76 7.55
N SER A 88 17.98 -0.79 7.88
CA SER A 88 18.49 -0.37 9.18
C SER A 88 18.35 1.14 9.38
N ASN A 89 18.35 1.58 10.65
CA ASN A 89 18.25 3.01 10.98
C ASN A 89 19.41 3.85 10.43
N MET A 90 20.57 3.23 10.17
CA MET A 90 21.69 3.93 9.54
C MET A 90 21.37 4.24 8.08
N VAL A 91 20.99 3.24 7.29
CA VAL A 91 20.62 3.40 5.87
C VAL A 91 19.49 4.42 5.68
N LYS A 92 18.51 4.42 6.60
CA LYS A 92 17.41 5.41 6.60
C LYS A 92 17.90 6.85 6.80
N LYS A 93 18.95 7.06 7.59
CA LYS A 93 19.53 8.38 7.86
C LYS A 93 20.36 8.92 6.69
N TYR A 94 21.06 8.06 5.95
CA TYR A 94 21.79 8.46 4.74
C TYR A 94 20.87 8.97 3.63
N GLY A 95 19.67 8.40 3.53
CA GLY A 95 18.61 8.91 2.64
C GLY A 95 18.00 10.25 3.06
N GLY A 96 18.62 10.97 4.00
CA GLY A 96 18.20 12.30 4.45
C GLY A 96 16.83 12.31 5.11
N ASP A 97 16.66 11.61 6.24
CA ASP A 97 15.60 11.71 7.27
C ASP A 97 14.13 11.95 6.81
N SER A 98 13.80 11.72 5.54
CA SER A 98 12.58 12.20 4.89
C SER A 98 11.88 11.11 4.07
N GLY A 99 11.70 9.95 4.70
CA GLY A 99 10.71 8.95 4.27
C GLY A 99 10.99 8.24 2.95
N ILE A 100 10.02 7.41 2.55
CA ILE A 100 10.14 6.41 1.47
C ILE A 100 10.43 7.03 0.11
N ILE A 101 9.82 8.17 -0.22
CA ILE A 101 9.97 8.77 -1.55
C ILE A 101 11.41 9.27 -1.75
N ASN A 102 12.01 9.86 -0.72
CA ASN A 102 13.39 10.33 -0.79
C ASN A 102 14.38 9.17 -0.81
N TYR A 103 14.10 8.11 -0.03
CA TYR A 103 14.84 6.85 -0.10
C TYR A 103 14.86 6.27 -1.52
N LEU A 104 13.72 6.24 -2.22
CA LEU A 104 13.67 5.71 -3.59
C LEU A 104 14.43 6.58 -4.60
N ARG A 105 14.35 7.91 -4.47
CA ARG A 105 15.05 8.83 -5.38
C ARG A 105 16.56 8.77 -5.22
N ASN A 106 17.02 8.63 -3.98
CA ASN A 106 18.45 8.61 -3.64
C ASN A 106 18.97 7.18 -3.48
N PHE A 107 18.21 6.16 -3.90
CA PHE A 107 18.53 4.76 -3.62
C PHE A 107 19.95 4.39 -4.08
N THR A 108 20.33 4.79 -5.29
CA THR A 108 21.67 4.53 -5.83
C THR A 108 22.75 5.21 -5.00
N SER A 109 22.56 6.48 -4.63
CA SER A 109 23.49 7.22 -3.78
C SER A 109 23.62 6.59 -2.39
N ILE A 110 22.52 6.10 -1.81
CA ILE A 110 22.53 5.40 -0.52
C ILE A 110 23.33 4.09 -0.63
N VAL A 111 23.17 3.34 -1.72
CA VAL A 111 23.92 2.09 -1.96
C VAL A 111 25.40 2.39 -2.12
N ASP A 112 25.77 3.35 -2.97
CA ASP A 112 27.16 3.71 -3.24
C ASP A 112 27.86 4.24 -1.97
N GLU A 113 27.19 5.09 -1.19
CA GLU A 113 27.75 5.66 0.03
C GLU A 113 27.82 4.63 1.17
N TYR A 114 26.85 3.72 1.28
CA TYR A 114 26.91 2.63 2.24
C TYR A 114 28.04 1.64 1.93
N ASP A 115 28.25 1.33 0.65
CA ASP A 115 29.35 0.48 0.17
C ASP A 115 30.72 1.13 0.41
N ALA A 116 30.80 2.47 0.27
CA ALA A 116 32.03 3.21 0.46
C ALA A 116 32.45 3.40 1.93
N TYR A 117 31.49 3.53 2.87
CA TYR A 117 31.80 4.01 4.23
C TYR A 117 31.35 3.11 5.39
N ILE A 118 30.44 2.15 5.19
CA ILE A 118 29.84 1.40 6.31
C ILE A 118 29.94 -0.10 6.16
N GLY A 119 29.53 -0.63 5.01
CA GLY A 119 29.32 -2.06 4.82
C GLY A 119 29.30 -2.40 3.33
N SER A 120 28.61 -3.47 2.94
CA SER A 120 28.41 -3.77 1.53
C SER A 120 27.08 -3.21 1.04
N GLY A 121 27.09 -2.50 -0.09
CA GLY A 121 25.88 -2.04 -0.76
C GLY A 121 24.90 -3.18 -1.10
N TRP A 122 25.43 -4.42 -1.20
CA TRP A 122 24.64 -5.62 -1.38
C TRP A 122 23.65 -5.89 -0.25
N ASP A 123 23.93 -5.50 1.00
CA ASP A 123 23.00 -5.71 2.12
C ASP A 123 21.70 -4.91 1.92
N ILE A 124 21.82 -3.70 1.39
CA ILE A 124 20.66 -2.86 1.05
C ILE A 124 19.85 -3.52 -0.06
N ILE A 125 20.52 -4.00 -1.12
CA ILE A 125 19.89 -4.66 -2.27
C ILE A 125 19.19 -5.95 -1.82
N TYR A 126 19.81 -6.76 -0.97
CA TYR A 126 19.20 -7.97 -0.43
C TYR A 126 17.94 -7.67 0.38
N ASN A 127 17.94 -6.62 1.20
CA ASN A 127 16.74 -6.18 1.92
C ASN A 127 15.60 -5.75 0.96
N VAL A 128 15.93 -5.11 -0.16
CA VAL A 128 14.94 -4.77 -1.21
C VAL A 128 14.38 -6.03 -1.85
N LEU A 129 15.24 -6.96 -2.27
CA LEU A 129 14.81 -8.22 -2.89
C LEU A 129 13.96 -9.06 -1.93
N LEU A 130 14.38 -9.15 -0.67
CA LEU A 130 13.63 -9.84 0.38
C LEU A 130 12.25 -9.22 0.57
N SER A 131 12.16 -7.89 0.61
CA SER A 131 10.88 -7.17 0.67
C SER A 131 9.98 -7.53 -0.51
N ILE A 132 10.51 -7.49 -1.73
CA ILE A 132 9.76 -7.83 -2.94
C ILE A 132 9.21 -9.25 -2.86
N ILE A 133 10.04 -10.22 -2.47
CA ILE A 133 9.62 -11.63 -2.35
C ILE A 133 8.54 -11.79 -1.28
N VAL A 134 8.76 -11.23 -0.09
CA VAL A 134 7.81 -11.31 1.04
C VAL A 134 6.46 -10.71 0.64
N PHE A 135 6.45 -9.50 0.08
CA PHE A 135 5.19 -8.86 -0.29
C PHE A 135 4.52 -9.51 -1.50
N THR A 136 5.29 -10.09 -2.44
CA THR A 136 4.74 -10.91 -3.53
C THR A 136 4.01 -12.14 -2.99
N LEU A 137 4.62 -12.84 -2.03
CA LEU A 137 4.02 -14.02 -1.39
C LEU A 137 2.76 -13.65 -0.59
N ILE A 138 2.80 -12.55 0.17
CA ILE A 138 1.63 -12.02 0.90
C ILE A 138 0.51 -11.65 -0.08
N GLY A 139 0.83 -10.93 -1.15
CA GLY A 139 -0.12 -10.61 -2.21
C GLY A 139 -0.73 -11.86 -2.83
N GLY A 140 0.10 -12.80 -3.27
CA GLY A 140 -0.34 -14.07 -3.85
C GLY A 140 -1.25 -14.87 -2.91
N THR A 141 -0.90 -14.98 -1.62
CA THR A 141 -1.73 -15.68 -0.62
C THR A 141 -3.06 -14.98 -0.39
N LEU A 142 -3.09 -13.65 -0.27
CA LEU A 142 -4.34 -12.89 -0.15
C LEU A 142 -5.23 -13.06 -1.39
N GLY A 143 -4.63 -13.04 -2.59
CA GLY A 143 -5.34 -13.29 -3.84
C GLY A 143 -5.92 -14.69 -3.91
N TYR A 144 -5.17 -15.71 -3.48
CA TYR A 144 -5.61 -17.09 -3.42
C TYR A 144 -6.78 -17.29 -2.43
N LEU A 145 -6.67 -16.72 -1.21
CA LEU A 145 -7.73 -16.77 -0.21
C LEU A 145 -9.01 -16.06 -0.69
N SER A 146 -8.88 -14.95 -1.43
CA SER A 146 -10.01 -14.22 -2.01
C SER A 146 -10.78 -15.04 -3.07
N ILE A 147 -10.10 -15.91 -3.81
CA ILE A 147 -10.76 -16.84 -4.75
C ILE A 147 -11.48 -17.94 -3.97
N ARG A 148 -10.77 -18.60 -3.04
CA ARG A 148 -11.32 -19.70 -2.24
C ARG A 148 -12.55 -19.28 -1.43
N GLY A 149 -12.51 -18.10 -0.82
CA GLY A 149 -13.63 -17.54 -0.06
C GLY A 149 -14.85 -17.15 -0.90
N LYS A 150 -14.69 -16.96 -2.22
CA LYS A 150 -15.81 -16.69 -3.13
C LYS A 150 -16.48 -17.99 -3.59
N GLN A 151 -15.71 -19.04 -3.87
CA GLN A 151 -16.27 -20.35 -4.24
C GLN A 151 -17.03 -21.02 -3.11
N ASN A 152 -16.67 -20.80 -1.84
CA ASN A 152 -17.43 -21.32 -0.70
C ASN A 152 -18.79 -20.60 -0.45
N LYS A 153 -19.11 -19.55 -1.21
CA LYS A 153 -20.37 -18.78 -1.09
C LYS A 153 -21.32 -18.96 -2.28
N GLU A 154 -20.90 -19.70 -3.30
CA GLU A 154 -21.73 -20.17 -4.42
C GLU A 154 -22.18 -21.61 -4.14
#